data_AF-A0A7X8FA33-F1
#
_entry.id   AF-A0A7X8FA33-F1
#
_cell.length_a   1.000
_cell.length_b   1.000
_cell.length_c   1.000
_cell.angle_alpha   90.00
_cell.angle_beta   90.00
_cell.angle_gamma   90.00
#
_symmetry.space_group_name_H-M   'P 1'
#
loop_
_entity.id
_entity.type
_entity.pdbx_description
1 polymer ?
#
loop_
_entity_poly.entity_id
_entity_poly.type
_entity_poly.pdbx_seq_one_letter_code
_entity_poly.pdbx_strand_id
1 'polypeptide(L)'
;MHKARLALAIAGFAAHSLIFGIFLLHQIAVQGVALAVILALCLLKLGWRKTLKQFKLIAPFAISLFVVYTILILLGFAPADQPALSYWLAYGLPRLLLLISSLLAFRWFVSFVDYEGLLKSTSNIHLQKYLILGKILYQAAFQSLPQIRYWQEMIPSTQMPSRGLKYRFNRALASSLALVLIVMEQAESKGELIDNRIQTCHKEE
;
A
#
# COMPACT_ATOMS: atom_id res chain seq x y z
N MET A 1 4.72 -20.49 16.18
CA MET A 1 4.03 -19.21 16.53
C MET A 1 3.83 -18.26 15.35
N HIS A 2 4.78 -18.08 14.43
CA HIS A 2 4.65 -17.11 13.32
C HIS A 2 3.53 -17.42 12.31
N LYS A 3 3.35 -18.71 11.92
CA LYS A 3 2.23 -19.15 11.07
C LYS A 3 0.87 -18.78 11.64
N ALA A 4 0.68 -18.96 12.95
CA ALA A 4 -0.56 -18.62 13.64
C ALA A 4 -0.80 -17.10 13.65
N ARG A 5 0.23 -16.28 13.84
CA ARG A 5 0.11 -14.80 13.77
C ARG A 5 -0.26 -14.32 12.37
N LEU A 6 0.34 -14.90 11.33
CA LEU A 6 -0.01 -14.58 9.94
C LEU A 6 -1.45 -15.01 9.62
N ALA A 7 -1.82 -16.24 9.96
CA ALA A 7 -3.18 -16.75 9.75
C ALA A 7 -4.21 -15.90 10.49
N LEU A 8 -3.94 -15.52 11.74
CA LEU A 8 -4.81 -14.65 12.53
C LEU A 8 -4.91 -13.24 11.93
N ALA A 9 -3.81 -12.67 11.44
CA ALA A 9 -3.83 -11.37 10.79
C ALA A 9 -4.66 -11.38 9.49
N ILE A 10 -4.50 -12.42 8.66
CA ILE A 10 -5.29 -12.59 7.43
C ILE A 10 -6.76 -12.84 7.76
N ALA A 11 -7.05 -13.79 8.66
CA ALA A 11 -8.41 -14.11 9.06
C ALA A 11 -9.12 -12.92 9.71
N GLY A 12 -8.42 -12.17 10.57
CA GLY A 12 -8.93 -10.97 11.20
C GLY A 12 -9.23 -9.86 10.21
N PHE A 13 -8.36 -9.63 9.22
CA PHE A 13 -8.60 -8.66 8.16
C PHE A 13 -9.75 -9.09 7.23
N ALA A 14 -9.83 -10.37 6.88
CA ALA A 14 -10.91 -10.93 6.09
C ALA A 14 -12.26 -10.82 6.82
N ALA A 15 -12.30 -11.17 8.10
CA ALA A 15 -13.49 -11.02 8.95
C ALA A 15 -13.91 -9.54 9.05
N HIS A 16 -12.97 -8.62 9.26
CA HIS A 16 -13.26 -7.18 9.24
C HIS A 16 -13.88 -6.75 7.89
N SER A 17 -13.28 -7.15 6.78
CA SER A 17 -13.77 -6.81 5.44
C SER A 17 -15.15 -7.39 5.16
N LEU A 18 -15.42 -8.61 5.60
CA LEU A 18 -16.71 -9.28 5.42
C LEU A 18 -17.80 -8.66 6.30
N ILE A 19 -17.54 -8.44 7.59
CA ILE A 19 -18.51 -7.88 8.53
C ILE A 19 -18.84 -6.43 8.17
N PHE A 20 -17.83 -5.57 8.02
CA PHE A 20 -18.05 -4.14 7.81
C PHE A 20 -18.25 -3.77 6.33
N GLY A 21 -17.69 -4.56 5.40
CA GLY A 21 -17.82 -4.29 3.97
C GLY A 21 -19.09 -4.87 3.33
N ILE A 22 -19.64 -5.96 3.88
CA ILE A 22 -20.81 -6.63 3.30
C ILE A 22 -22.02 -6.52 4.23
N PHE A 23 -21.92 -7.06 5.46
CA PHE A 23 -23.09 -7.17 6.33
C PHE A 23 -23.54 -5.84 6.94
N LEU A 24 -22.59 -5.00 7.39
CA LEU A 24 -22.86 -3.76 8.12
C LEU A 24 -22.54 -2.50 7.31
N LEU A 25 -22.48 -2.61 5.99
CA LEU A 25 -22.10 -1.51 5.10
C LEU A 25 -23.01 -0.29 5.27
N HIS A 26 -24.32 -0.50 5.37
CA HIS A 26 -25.32 0.58 5.41
C HIS A 26 -25.45 1.25 6.78
N GLN A 27 -24.83 0.69 7.83
CA GLN A 27 -24.97 1.20 9.20
C GLN A 27 -23.88 2.23 9.53
N ILE A 28 -24.16 3.51 9.26
CA ILE A 28 -23.21 4.62 9.47
C ILE A 28 -22.66 4.65 10.90
N ALA A 29 -23.52 4.48 11.91
CA ALA A 29 -23.10 4.48 13.30
C ALA A 29 -22.07 3.38 13.58
N VAL A 30 -22.30 2.18 13.06
CA VAL A 30 -21.38 1.05 13.22
C VAL A 30 -20.05 1.29 12.49
N GLN A 31 -20.09 1.88 11.29
CA GLN A 31 -18.87 2.26 10.56
C GLN A 31 -18.05 3.32 11.34
N GLY A 32 -18.72 4.29 11.95
CA GLY A 32 -18.08 5.30 12.80
C GLY A 32 -17.41 4.68 14.03
N VAL A 33 -18.10 3.78 14.72
CA VAL A 33 -17.53 3.03 15.86
C VAL A 33 -16.35 2.16 15.41
N ALA A 34 -16.47 1.44 14.29
CA ALA A 34 -15.40 0.61 13.75
C ALA A 34 -14.15 1.45 13.42
N LEU A 35 -14.33 2.62 12.81
CA LEU A 35 -13.25 3.57 12.55
C LEU A 35 -12.60 4.06 13.84
N ALA A 36 -13.40 4.45 14.85
CA ALA A 36 -12.87 4.93 16.12
C ALA A 36 -12.06 3.84 16.84
N VAL A 37 -12.57 2.60 16.87
CA VAL A 37 -11.87 1.46 17.47
C VAL A 37 -10.57 1.17 16.73
N ILE A 38 -10.58 1.06 15.40
CA ILE A 38 -9.35 0.74 14.66
C ILE A 38 -8.33 1.86 14.72
N LEU A 39 -8.79 3.12 14.78
CA LEU A 39 -7.94 4.28 14.99
C LEU A 39 -7.27 4.22 16.35
N ALA A 40 -8.02 3.95 17.42
CA ALA A 40 -7.47 3.78 18.77
C ALA A 40 -6.43 2.66 18.80
N LEU A 41 -6.73 1.49 18.20
CA LEU A 41 -5.80 0.37 18.09
C LEU A 41 -4.52 0.73 17.30
N CYS A 42 -4.65 1.48 16.21
CA CYS A 42 -3.52 2.00 15.44
C CYS A 42 -2.66 2.96 16.27
N LEU A 43 -3.29 3.88 17.00
CA LEU A 43 -2.59 4.85 17.84
C LEU A 43 -1.80 4.18 18.96
N LEU A 44 -2.41 3.18 19.63
CA LEU A 44 -1.77 2.42 20.70
C LEU A 44 -0.56 1.61 20.20
N LYS A 45 -0.68 0.96 19.03
CA LYS A 45 0.36 0.05 18.53
C LYS A 45 1.43 0.72 17.65
N LEU A 46 1.02 1.59 16.73
CA LEU A 46 1.91 2.20 15.73
C LEU A 46 2.44 3.57 16.18
N GLY A 47 1.72 4.24 17.08
CA GLY A 47 2.01 5.59 17.55
C GLY A 47 1.51 6.69 16.61
N TRP A 48 1.26 7.87 17.19
CA TRP A 48 0.66 9.04 16.51
C TRP A 48 1.34 9.43 15.20
N ARG A 49 2.68 9.50 15.17
CA ARG A 49 3.45 9.92 13.98
C ARG A 49 3.25 8.98 12.79
N LYS A 50 3.19 7.66 13.01
CA LYS A 50 3.00 6.68 11.93
C LYS A 50 1.55 6.72 11.45
N THR A 51 0.59 6.84 12.36
CA THR A 51 -0.83 6.96 12.03
C THR A 51 -1.13 8.22 11.20
N LEU A 52 -0.56 9.38 11.56
CA LEU A 52 -0.69 10.60 10.76
C LEU A 52 -0.14 10.46 9.34
N LYS A 53 1.01 9.79 9.17
CA LYS A 53 1.54 9.50 7.83
C LYS A 53 0.57 8.65 7.01
N GLN A 54 -0.16 7.73 7.63
CA GLN A 54 -1.21 6.95 6.94
C GLN A 54 -2.36 7.84 6.50
N PHE A 55 -2.88 8.71 7.37
CA PHE A 55 -3.92 9.65 6.99
C PHE A 55 -3.49 10.54 5.82
N LYS A 56 -2.23 11.00 5.78
CA LYS A 56 -1.71 11.77 4.66
C LYS A 56 -1.71 10.99 3.34
N LEU A 57 -1.49 9.68 3.38
CA LEU A 57 -1.54 8.81 2.19
C LEU A 57 -2.97 8.53 1.72
N ILE A 58 -3.93 8.48 2.66
CA ILE A 58 -5.35 8.21 2.37
C ILE A 58 -6.09 9.49 1.94
N ALA A 59 -5.64 10.64 2.43
CA ALA A 59 -6.23 11.95 2.17
C ALA A 59 -6.56 12.22 0.68
N PRO A 60 -5.68 12.00 -0.32
CA PRO A 60 -6.03 12.29 -1.71
C PRO A 60 -7.24 11.50 -2.20
N PHE A 61 -7.41 10.24 -1.78
CA PHE A 61 -8.57 9.42 -2.13
C PHE A 61 -9.85 9.89 -1.43
N ALA A 62 -9.75 10.21 -0.13
CA ALA A 62 -10.88 10.73 0.63
C ALA A 62 -11.34 12.09 0.08
N ILE A 63 -10.40 12.97 -0.27
CA ILE A 63 -10.67 14.27 -0.88
C ILE A 63 -11.31 14.09 -2.26
N SER A 64 -10.79 13.20 -3.12
CA SER A 64 -11.39 13.01 -4.45
C SER A 64 -12.83 12.50 -4.35
N LEU A 65 -13.10 11.54 -3.47
CA LEU A 65 -14.46 11.04 -3.20
C LEU A 65 -15.37 12.14 -2.67
N PHE A 66 -14.88 12.94 -1.72
CA PHE A 66 -15.62 14.06 -1.16
C PHE A 66 -15.98 15.10 -2.23
N VAL A 67 -15.03 15.45 -3.10
CA VAL A 67 -15.26 16.39 -4.22
C VAL A 67 -16.31 15.84 -5.18
N VAL A 68 -16.19 14.58 -5.60
CA VAL A 68 -17.16 13.95 -6.50
C VAL A 68 -18.56 13.96 -5.89
N TYR A 69 -18.71 13.55 -4.63
CA TYR A 69 -20.02 13.57 -3.96
C TYR A 69 -20.58 14.98 -3.79
N THR A 70 -19.73 15.97 -3.49
CA THR A 70 -20.16 17.37 -3.39
C THR A 70 -20.69 17.87 -4.74
N ILE A 71 -20.01 17.57 -5.85
CA ILE A 71 -20.47 17.93 -7.20
C ILE A 71 -21.83 17.28 -7.48
N LEU A 72 -22.00 15.99 -7.17
CA LEU A 72 -23.26 15.27 -7.42
C LEU A 72 -24.42 15.81 -6.58
N ILE A 73 -24.16 16.23 -5.34
CA ILE A 73 -25.13 16.92 -4.47
C ILE A 73 -25.52 18.27 -5.07
N LEU A 74 -24.54 19.08 -5.50
CA LEU A 74 -24.78 20.41 -6.08
C LEU A 74 -25.55 20.35 -7.41
N LEU A 75 -25.32 19.30 -8.22
CA LEU A 75 -26.05 19.06 -9.46
C LEU A 75 -27.45 18.45 -9.24
N GLY A 76 -27.80 18.08 -8.00
CA GLY A 76 -29.09 17.48 -7.68
C GLY A 76 -29.26 16.06 -8.24
N PHE A 77 -28.18 15.36 -8.57
CA PHE A 77 -28.26 14.00 -9.10
C PHE A 77 -28.72 13.04 -8.00
N ALA A 78 -29.93 12.52 -8.08
CA ALA A 78 -30.48 11.57 -7.11
C ALA A 78 -31.54 10.67 -7.77
N PRO A 79 -31.87 9.51 -7.17
CA PRO A 79 -33.09 8.79 -7.51
C PRO A 79 -34.33 9.69 -7.36
N ALA A 80 -35.34 9.48 -8.21
CA ALA A 80 -36.50 10.37 -8.37
C ALA A 80 -37.22 10.73 -7.05
N ASP A 81 -37.13 9.88 -6.03
CA ASP A 81 -37.87 10.01 -4.77
C ASP A 81 -36.99 10.41 -3.57
N GLN A 82 -35.75 10.85 -3.77
CA GLN A 82 -34.84 11.17 -2.66
C GLN A 82 -34.10 12.50 -2.82
N PRO A 83 -33.95 13.29 -1.74
CA PRO A 83 -33.08 14.45 -1.75
C PRO A 83 -31.64 14.03 -2.05
N ALA A 84 -30.98 14.74 -2.98
CA ALA A 84 -29.59 14.45 -3.36
C ALA A 84 -28.64 14.45 -2.15
N LEU A 85 -28.80 15.41 -1.23
CA LEU A 85 -27.99 15.49 -0.02
C LEU A 85 -28.12 14.24 0.85
N SER A 86 -29.35 13.81 1.18
CA SER A 86 -29.56 12.65 2.04
C SER A 86 -29.11 11.35 1.38
N TYR A 87 -29.35 11.22 0.07
CA TYR A 87 -28.91 10.06 -0.69
C TYR A 87 -27.39 9.94 -0.71
N TRP A 88 -26.67 10.99 -1.12
CA TRP A 88 -25.21 10.94 -1.21
C TRP A 88 -24.52 10.88 0.15
N LEU A 89 -25.11 11.43 1.22
CA LEU A 89 -24.61 11.20 2.57
C LEU A 89 -24.81 9.75 3.01
N ALA A 90 -26.02 9.20 2.85
CA ALA A 90 -26.31 7.81 3.22
C ALA A 90 -25.50 6.80 2.38
N TYR A 91 -25.21 7.14 1.13
CA TYR A 91 -24.44 6.30 0.21
C TYR A 91 -22.92 6.49 0.38
N GLY A 92 -22.44 7.73 0.36
CA GLY A 92 -21.02 8.06 0.29
C GLY A 92 -20.30 7.96 1.63
N LEU A 93 -20.95 8.39 2.72
CA LEU A 93 -20.32 8.44 4.05
C LEU A 93 -19.93 7.06 4.58
N PRO A 94 -20.79 6.01 4.56
CA PRO A 94 -20.37 4.69 5.01
C PRO A 94 -19.20 4.13 4.20
N ARG A 95 -19.15 4.39 2.88
CA ARG A 95 -18.05 3.94 2.01
C ARG A 95 -16.74 4.64 2.31
N LEU A 96 -16.78 5.95 2.60
CA LEU A 96 -15.60 6.71 2.99
C LEU A 96 -15.09 6.24 4.36
N LEU A 97 -15.98 6.03 5.33
CA LEU A 97 -15.64 5.46 6.64
C LEU A 97 -15.05 4.05 6.52
N LEU A 98 -15.64 3.21 5.66
CA LEU A 98 -15.14 1.86 5.38
C LEU A 98 -13.76 1.89 4.71
N LEU A 99 -13.54 2.80 3.76
CA LEU A 99 -12.24 2.95 3.10
C LEU A 99 -11.15 3.28 4.11
N ILE A 100 -11.40 4.28 4.98
CA ILE A 100 -10.41 4.69 5.99
C ILE A 100 -10.19 3.56 7.00
N SER A 101 -11.27 2.97 7.51
CA SER A 101 -11.17 1.90 8.52
C SER A 101 -10.50 0.64 7.98
N SER A 102 -10.79 0.23 6.74
CA SER A 102 -10.14 -0.94 6.10
C SER A 102 -8.64 -0.71 5.87
N LEU A 103 -8.23 0.48 5.44
CA LEU A 103 -6.80 0.80 5.26
C LEU A 103 -6.05 0.82 6.60
N LEU A 104 -6.66 1.37 7.65
CA LEU A 104 -6.10 1.33 9.00
C LEU A 104 -6.07 -0.10 9.55
N ALA A 105 -7.14 -0.88 9.34
CA ALA A 105 -7.22 -2.27 9.75
C ALA A 105 -6.14 -3.12 9.08
N PHE A 106 -5.99 -2.98 7.76
CA PHE A 106 -4.93 -3.64 7.00
C PHE A 106 -3.56 -3.34 7.62
N ARG A 107 -3.27 -2.06 7.90
CA ARG A 107 -1.99 -1.67 8.48
C ARG A 107 -1.79 -2.24 9.89
N TRP A 108 -2.84 -2.25 10.70
CA TRP A 108 -2.81 -2.82 12.03
C TRP A 108 -2.54 -4.33 11.99
N PHE A 109 -3.24 -5.09 11.15
CA PHE A 109 -3.02 -6.52 10.98
C PHE A 109 -1.63 -6.84 10.42
N VAL A 110 -1.18 -6.12 9.39
CA VAL A 110 0.17 -6.26 8.83
C VAL A 110 1.25 -5.98 9.88
N SER A 111 1.01 -5.10 10.84
CA SER A 111 1.98 -4.84 11.91
C SER A 111 2.19 -6.00 12.90
N PHE A 112 1.43 -7.09 12.81
CA PHE A 112 1.70 -8.34 13.55
C PHE A 112 2.57 -9.32 12.75
N VAL A 113 2.83 -9.03 11.47
CA VAL A 113 3.58 -9.88 10.56
C VAL A 113 4.97 -9.30 10.37
N ASP A 114 5.96 -9.95 10.96
CA ASP A 114 7.37 -9.65 10.70
C ASP A 114 7.87 -10.43 9.50
N TYR A 115 8.83 -9.86 8.76
CA TYR A 115 9.43 -10.48 7.58
C TYR A 115 10.07 -11.85 7.89
N GLU A 116 10.75 -11.98 9.03
CA GLU A 116 11.28 -13.27 9.48
C GLU A 116 10.18 -14.29 9.77
N GLY A 117 9.05 -13.82 10.32
CA GLY A 117 7.87 -14.64 10.52
C GLY A 117 7.25 -15.11 9.21
N LEU A 118 7.25 -14.25 8.19
CA LEU A 118 6.80 -14.56 6.84
C LEU A 118 7.69 -15.63 6.18
N LEU A 119 9.01 -15.47 6.25
CA LEU A 119 9.97 -16.48 5.74
C LEU A 119 9.83 -17.82 6.44
N LYS A 120 9.69 -17.85 7.77
CA LYS A 120 9.48 -19.08 8.55
C LYS A 120 8.09 -19.70 8.33
N SER A 121 7.15 -18.95 7.74
CA SER A 121 5.78 -19.44 7.50
C SER A 121 5.66 -20.25 6.21
N THR A 122 6.50 -19.98 5.21
CA THR A 122 6.59 -20.78 3.99
C THR A 122 7.50 -21.98 4.22
N SER A 123 7.00 -23.19 4.04
CA SER A 123 7.82 -24.42 4.08
C SER A 123 8.51 -24.72 2.75
N ASN A 124 8.01 -24.14 1.65
CA ASN A 124 8.58 -24.31 0.32
C ASN A 124 9.76 -23.35 0.11
N ILE A 125 10.94 -23.90 -0.18
CA ILE A 125 12.18 -23.16 -0.37
C ILE A 125 12.13 -22.23 -1.59
N HIS A 126 11.42 -22.58 -2.65
CA HIS A 126 11.24 -21.72 -3.82
C HIS A 126 10.37 -20.50 -3.49
N LEU A 127 9.33 -20.65 -2.65
CA LEU A 127 8.56 -19.51 -2.17
C LEU A 127 9.42 -18.60 -1.28
N GLN A 128 10.28 -19.18 -0.42
CA GLN A 128 11.25 -18.41 0.35
C GLN A 128 12.23 -17.66 -0.55
N LYS A 129 12.73 -18.27 -1.64
CA LYS A 129 13.56 -17.59 -2.65
C LYS A 129 12.89 -16.33 -3.16
N TYR A 130 11.63 -16.40 -3.61
CA TYR A 130 10.94 -15.22 -4.14
C TYR A 130 10.75 -14.12 -3.07
N LEU A 131 10.49 -14.50 -1.82
CA LEU A 131 10.38 -13.54 -0.71
C LEU A 131 11.72 -12.89 -0.36
N ILE A 132 12.82 -13.63 -0.42
CA ILE A 132 14.19 -13.12 -0.22
C ILE A 132 14.56 -12.18 -1.37
N LEU A 133 14.42 -12.66 -2.60
CA LEU A 133 14.74 -11.89 -3.80
C LEU A 133 13.91 -10.61 -3.86
N GLY A 134 12.59 -10.69 -3.65
CA GLY A 134 11.72 -9.52 -3.61
C GLY A 134 12.15 -8.46 -2.59
N LYS A 135 12.58 -8.87 -1.40
CA LYS A 135 13.13 -7.94 -0.39
C LYS A 135 14.42 -7.29 -0.86
N ILE A 136 15.35 -8.07 -1.40
CA ILE A 136 16.64 -7.56 -1.91
C ILE A 136 16.39 -6.54 -3.03
N LEU A 137 15.53 -6.87 -3.98
CA LEU A 137 15.19 -6.00 -5.10
C LEU A 137 14.47 -4.72 -4.65
N TYR A 138 13.56 -4.83 -3.68
CA TYR A 138 12.91 -3.66 -3.10
C TYR A 138 13.92 -2.72 -2.42
N GLN A 139 14.84 -3.28 -1.64
CA GLN A 139 15.89 -2.50 -0.97
C GLN A 139 16.84 -1.85 -1.97
N ALA A 140 17.28 -2.60 -2.98
CA ALA A 140 18.12 -2.09 -4.07
C ALA A 140 17.42 -0.94 -4.79
N ALA A 141 16.17 -1.12 -5.23
CA ALA A 141 15.42 -0.08 -5.90
C ALA A 141 15.27 1.19 -5.04
N PHE A 142 14.95 1.02 -3.75
CA PHE A 142 14.75 2.15 -2.85
C PHE A 142 16.05 2.93 -2.58
N GLN A 143 17.19 2.25 -2.52
CA GLN A 143 18.51 2.86 -2.30
C GLN A 143 19.10 3.47 -3.57
N SER A 144 18.87 2.86 -4.73
CA SER A 144 19.41 3.32 -6.01
C SER A 144 18.66 4.55 -6.55
N LEU A 145 17.36 4.69 -6.30
CA LEU A 145 16.57 5.81 -6.86
C LEU A 145 17.13 7.21 -6.48
N PRO A 146 17.46 7.51 -5.21
CA PRO A 146 18.10 8.77 -4.85
C PRO A 146 19.44 9.00 -5.56
N GLN A 147 20.25 7.95 -5.69
CA GLN A 147 21.55 8.02 -6.37
C GLN A 147 21.39 8.32 -7.86
N ILE A 148 20.47 7.63 -8.55
CA ILE A 148 20.14 7.88 -9.96
C ILE A 148 19.72 9.34 -10.16
N ARG A 149 18.85 9.85 -9.28
CA ARG A 149 18.40 11.25 -9.36
C ARG A 149 19.56 12.23 -9.15
N TYR A 150 20.45 11.95 -8.21
CA TYR A 150 21.63 12.76 -7.95
C TYR A 150 22.57 12.80 -9.18
N TRP A 151 22.90 11.64 -9.75
CA TRP A 151 23.71 11.57 -10.97
C TRP A 151 23.05 12.29 -12.15
N GLN A 152 21.73 12.18 -12.27
CA GLN A 152 21.00 12.91 -13.30
C GLN A 152 21.07 14.43 -13.11
N GLU A 153 21.15 14.95 -11.88
CA GLU A 153 21.28 16.39 -11.59
C GLU A 153 22.68 16.93 -11.89
N MET A 154 23.69 16.06 -11.89
CA MET A 154 25.05 16.43 -12.24
C MET A 154 25.27 16.63 -13.74
N ILE A 155 24.37 16.12 -14.59
CA ILE A 155 24.51 16.24 -16.04
C ILE A 155 24.36 17.73 -16.42
N PRO A 156 25.33 18.39 -17.09
CA PRO A 156 25.26 19.83 -17.38
C PRO A 156 24.00 20.23 -18.16
N SER A 157 23.57 19.39 -19.11
CA SER A 157 22.33 19.59 -19.88
C SER A 157 21.07 19.55 -19.03
N THR A 158 21.16 19.16 -17.75
CA THR A 158 20.10 19.08 -16.73
C THR A 158 20.12 20.25 -15.72
N GLN A 159 21.05 21.19 -15.82
CA GLN A 159 21.15 22.36 -14.93
C GLN A 159 20.52 23.65 -15.48
N MET A 160 20.13 23.70 -16.76
CA MET A 160 19.41 24.83 -17.36
C MET A 160 18.01 25.08 -16.75
N PRO A 161 17.62 26.34 -16.48
CA PRO A 161 16.47 26.69 -15.64
C PRO A 161 15.09 26.65 -16.32
N SER A 162 14.96 26.65 -17.66
CA SER A 162 13.65 26.68 -18.34
C SER A 162 13.27 25.31 -18.90
N ARG A 163 12.59 24.49 -18.08
CA ARG A 163 12.33 23.09 -18.43
C ARG A 163 10.84 22.79 -18.38
N GLY A 164 10.22 22.75 -19.56
CA GLY A 164 8.81 22.41 -19.73
C GLY A 164 8.46 20.96 -19.34
N LEU A 165 7.17 20.63 -19.41
CA LEU A 165 6.62 19.33 -19.01
C LEU A 165 7.32 18.13 -19.69
N LYS A 166 7.63 18.24 -20.99
CA LYS A 166 8.33 17.21 -21.78
C LYS A 166 9.68 16.82 -21.17
N TYR A 167 10.43 17.80 -20.69
CA TYR A 167 11.71 17.53 -20.06
C TYR A 167 11.53 16.78 -18.73
N ARG A 168 10.59 17.23 -17.88
CA ARG A 168 10.30 16.57 -16.60
C ARG A 168 9.88 15.12 -16.81
N PHE A 169 9.07 14.86 -17.84
CA PHE A 169 8.68 13.52 -18.26
C PHE A 169 9.89 12.69 -18.68
N ASN A 170 10.72 13.18 -19.61
CA ASN A 170 11.91 12.46 -20.08
C ASN A 170 12.90 12.16 -18.95
N ARG A 171 13.06 13.08 -17.99
CA ARG A 171 13.91 12.87 -16.81
C ARG A 171 13.34 11.77 -15.90
N ALA A 172 12.04 11.81 -15.62
CA ALA A 172 11.37 10.76 -14.84
C ALA A 172 11.44 9.39 -15.55
N LEU A 173 11.28 9.37 -16.87
CA LEU A 173 11.41 8.17 -17.70
C LEU A 173 12.83 7.62 -17.63
N ALA A 174 13.86 8.44 -17.82
CA ALA A 174 15.25 8.03 -17.72
C ALA A 174 15.60 7.49 -16.32
N SER A 175 15.10 8.15 -15.26
CA SER A 175 15.23 7.65 -13.87
C SER A 175 14.60 6.27 -13.71
N SER A 176 13.41 6.06 -14.29
CA SER A 176 12.67 4.80 -14.19
C SER A 176 13.36 3.68 -14.98
N LEU A 177 13.85 3.97 -16.19
CA LEU A 177 14.60 3.03 -17.02
C LEU A 177 15.91 2.60 -16.34
N ALA A 178 16.68 3.55 -15.81
CA ALA A 178 17.90 3.23 -15.08
C ALA A 178 17.61 2.35 -13.85
N LEU A 179 16.52 2.64 -13.13
CA LEU A 179 16.10 1.84 -11.98
C LEU A 179 15.72 0.41 -12.40
N VAL A 180 14.98 0.26 -13.51
CA VAL A 180 14.59 -1.06 -14.04
C VAL A 180 15.84 -1.87 -14.42
N LEU A 181 16.80 -1.27 -15.13
CA LEU A 181 18.04 -1.96 -15.50
C LEU A 181 18.82 -2.45 -14.28
N ILE A 182 18.99 -1.58 -13.27
CA ILE A 182 19.67 -1.94 -12.02
C ILE A 182 18.92 -3.09 -11.31
N VAL A 183 17.59 -3.01 -11.23
CA VAL A 183 16.79 -4.06 -10.60
C VAL A 183 16.87 -5.38 -11.37
N MET A 184 16.89 -5.34 -12.71
CA MET A 184 17.04 -6.54 -13.54
C MET A 184 18.40 -7.20 -13.33
N GLU A 185 19.49 -6.43 -13.35
CA GLU A 185 20.84 -6.94 -13.10
C GLU A 185 20.95 -7.56 -11.70
N GLN A 186 20.38 -6.89 -10.69
CA GLN A 186 20.33 -7.44 -9.33
C GLN A 186 19.47 -8.71 -9.25
N ALA A 187 18.38 -8.80 -10.02
CA ALA A 187 17.50 -9.96 -10.03
C ALA A 187 18.19 -11.19 -10.60
N GLU A 188 18.95 -11.02 -11.68
CA GLU A 188 19.75 -12.07 -12.29
C GLU A 188 20.88 -12.52 -11.35
N SER A 189 21.78 -11.60 -10.97
CA SER A 189 22.94 -11.93 -10.12
C SER A 189 22.54 -12.50 -8.76
N LYS A 190 21.57 -11.89 -8.07
CA LYS A 190 21.13 -12.37 -6.75
C LYS A 190 20.24 -13.60 -6.85
N GLY A 191 19.47 -13.72 -7.93
CA GLY A 191 18.66 -14.90 -8.23
C GLY A 191 19.52 -16.15 -8.36
N GLU A 192 20.55 -16.09 -9.21
CA GLU A 192 21.51 -17.19 -9.42
C GLU A 192 22.25 -17.56 -8.13
N LEU A 193 22.70 -16.56 -7.35
CA LEU A 193 23.36 -16.82 -6.07
C LEU A 193 22.46 -17.55 -5.07
N ILE A 194 21.16 -17.24 -5.05
CA ILE A 194 20.20 -17.95 -4.19
C ILE A 194 19.98 -19.36 -4.72
N ASP A 195 19.83 -19.54 -6.03
CA ASP A 195 19.65 -20.86 -6.65
C ASP A 195 20.84 -21.79 -6.39
N ASN A 196 22.06 -21.31 -6.59
CA ASN A 196 23.28 -22.06 -6.31
C ASN A 196 23.35 -22.50 -4.84
N ARG A 197 22.91 -21.64 -3.91
CA ARG A 197 22.83 -21.98 -2.48
C ARG A 197 21.75 -23.01 -2.18
N ILE A 198 20.58 -22.91 -2.81
CA ILE A 198 19.51 -23.90 -2.66
C ILE A 198 20.00 -25.25 -3.17
N GLN A 199 20.58 -25.32 -4.37
CA GLN A 199 21.12 -26.57 -4.93
C GLN A 199 22.21 -27.20 -4.05
N THR A 200 23.06 -26.38 -3.43
CA THR A 200 24.15 -26.87 -2.58
C THR A 200 23.66 -27.35 -1.20
N CYS A 201 22.71 -26.62 -0.59
CA CYS A 201 22.29 -26.86 0.79
C CYS A 201 20.99 -27.66 0.93
N HIS A 202 20.17 -27.69 -0.12
CA HIS A 202 18.90 -28.39 -0.20
C HIS A 202 18.96 -29.25 -1.46
N LYS A 203 19.52 -30.46 -1.31
CA LYS A 203 19.43 -31.46 -2.36
C LYS A 203 17.94 -31.81 -2.51
N GLU A 204 17.36 -31.40 -3.63
CA GLU A 204 16.05 -31.88 -4.05
C GLU A 204 16.18 -33.39 -4.25
N GLU A 205 15.67 -34.18 -3.29
CA GLU A 205 15.38 -35.61 -3.47
C GLU A 205 14.02 -35.78 -4.18
#